data_AF-A0A2V6TNF8-F1
#
_entry.id   AF-A0A2V6TNF8-F1
#
_cell.length_a   1.000
_cell.length_b   1.000
_cell.length_c   1.000
_cell.angle_alpha   90.00
_cell.angle_beta   90.00
_cell.angle_gamma   90.00
#
_symmetry.space_group_name_H-M   'P 1'
#
loop_
_entity.id
_entity.type
_entity.pdbx_description
1 polymer ?
#
loop_
_entity_poly.entity_id
_entity_poly.type
_entity_poly.pdbx_seq_one_letter_code
_entity_poly.pdbx_strand_id
1 'polypeptide(L)'
;MDESGGLSGRPWRRLDPGAGGFTVIELVAVMALLGLLSTMGLIIGRNVAQAAKTSSTVTQIAYIQKALVNMATHCEGLPVSSSAGDPGLVTRSTRNRTCWQGPYIPRWPATTSF
;
A
#
# COMPACT_ATOMS: atom_id res chain seq x y z
N MET A 1 11.67 -22.69 69.50
CA MET A 1 12.35 -22.91 68.21
C MET A 1 11.31 -23.56 67.31
N ASP A 2 10.56 -22.75 66.57
CA ASP A 2 10.85 -22.33 65.17
C ASP A 2 10.56 -23.48 64.20
N GLU A 3 9.80 -23.34 63.11
CA GLU A 3 9.56 -22.17 62.28
C GLU A 3 8.25 -22.34 61.49
N SER A 4 7.55 -21.24 61.37
CA SER A 4 6.41 -20.96 60.50
C SER A 4 6.74 -21.12 59.02
N GLY A 5 5.89 -21.84 58.28
CA GLY A 5 6.01 -21.98 56.82
C GLY A 5 4.68 -22.16 56.09
N GLY A 6 3.58 -21.64 56.64
CA GLY A 6 2.30 -21.58 55.95
C GLY A 6 2.33 -20.52 54.86
N LEU A 7 2.64 -20.91 53.62
CA LEU A 7 2.46 -20.06 52.44
C LEU A 7 0.96 -19.78 52.28
N SER A 8 0.54 -18.66 52.86
CA SER A 8 -0.77 -18.06 52.64
C SER A 8 -0.87 -17.66 51.18
N GLY A 9 -1.45 -18.56 50.37
CA GLY A 9 -1.88 -18.23 49.02
C GLY A 9 -2.86 -17.08 49.10
N ARG A 10 -2.39 -15.87 48.74
CA ARG A 10 -3.23 -14.67 48.67
C ARG A 10 -4.38 -14.96 47.70
N PRO A 11 -5.65 -14.96 48.15
CA PRO A 11 -6.75 -15.05 47.21
C PRO A 11 -6.83 -13.73 46.46
N TRP A 12 -6.20 -13.67 45.29
CA TRP A 12 -6.49 -12.63 44.31
C TRP A 12 -7.84 -12.94 43.68
N ARG A 13 -8.92 -12.64 44.42
CA ARG A 13 -10.24 -12.51 43.82
C ARG A 13 -10.94 -11.29 44.40
N ARG A 14 -10.75 -10.18 43.68
CA ARG A 14 -11.80 -9.18 43.48
C ARG A 14 -11.78 -8.76 42.01
N LEU A 15 -12.64 -9.44 41.24
CA LEU A 15 -13.24 -8.85 40.07
C LEU A 15 -14.62 -8.37 40.52
N ASP A 16 -14.68 -7.14 41.03
CA ASP A 16 -15.92 -6.40 41.28
C ASP A 16 -15.67 -4.98 40.75
N PRO A 17 -16.62 -4.28 40.09
CA PRO A 17 -17.95 -4.65 39.61
C PRO A 17 -18.07 -4.42 38.08
N GLY A 18 -18.00 -5.49 37.29
CA GLY A 18 -17.85 -5.36 35.82
C GLY A 18 -18.93 -6.03 34.97
N ALA A 19 -19.98 -6.59 35.56
CA ALA A 19 -21.07 -7.25 34.81
C ALA A 19 -22.28 -6.32 34.60
N GLY A 20 -22.03 -5.03 34.35
CA GLY A 20 -23.06 -4.08 33.94
C GLY A 20 -23.30 -4.21 32.43
N GLY A 21 -24.53 -4.52 32.03
CA GLY A 21 -24.91 -4.47 30.62
C GLY A 21 -24.69 -3.09 30.00
N PHE A 22 -24.41 -3.07 28.70
CA PHE A 22 -24.13 -1.86 27.94
C PHE A 22 -25.32 -0.89 27.94
N THR A 23 -25.07 0.38 28.25
CA THR A 23 -26.13 1.40 28.32
C THR A 23 -26.35 2.08 26.96
N VAL A 24 -27.58 2.55 26.69
CA VAL A 24 -27.89 3.28 25.44
C VAL A 24 -27.05 4.56 25.31
N ILE A 25 -26.82 5.26 26.42
CA ILE A 25 -26.05 6.51 26.40
C ILE A 25 -24.57 6.26 26.06
N GLU A 26 -24.01 5.12 26.50
CA GLU A 26 -22.66 4.71 26.15
C GLU A 26 -22.54 4.36 24.66
N LEU A 27 -23.55 3.69 24.08
CA LEU A 27 -23.63 3.50 22.61
C LEU A 27 -23.56 4.83 21.87
N VAL A 28 -24.38 5.80 22.30
CA VAL A 28 -24.48 7.10 21.63
C VAL A 28 -23.16 7.85 21.75
N ALA A 29 -22.51 7.84 22.91
CA ALA A 29 -21.21 8.47 23.10
C ALA A 29 -20.13 7.84 22.21
N VAL A 30 -20.08 6.51 22.11
CA VAL A 30 -19.12 5.80 21.25
C VAL A 30 -19.37 6.10 19.77
N MET A 31 -20.63 6.06 19.32
CA MET A 31 -20.97 6.36 17.93
C MET A 31 -20.70 7.82 17.55
N ALA A 32 -20.90 8.75 18.48
CA ALA A 32 -20.55 10.15 18.28
C ALA A 32 -19.03 10.33 18.09
N LEU A 33 -18.21 9.67 18.92
CA LEU A 33 -16.75 9.70 18.79
C LEU A 33 -16.25 9.01 17.52
N LEU A 34 -16.81 7.85 17.17
CA LEU A 34 -16.49 7.14 15.93
C LEU A 34 -16.86 7.96 14.69
N GLY A 35 -18.00 8.65 14.72
CA GLY A 35 -18.40 9.57 13.65
C GLY A 35 -17.38 10.69 13.44
N LEU A 36 -16.99 11.37 14.53
CA LEU A 36 -15.97 12.42 14.50
C LEU A 36 -14.64 11.89 13.92
N LEU A 37 -14.12 10.80 14.47
CA LEU A 37 -12.85 10.19 14.03
C LEU A 37 -12.92 9.74 12.57
N SER A 38 -14.03 9.12 12.16
CA SER A 38 -14.23 8.65 10.79
C SER A 38 -14.16 9.79 9.78
N THR A 39 -14.79 10.93 10.05
CA THR A 39 -14.76 12.08 9.13
C THR A 39 -13.35 12.63 8.91
N MET A 40 -12.58 12.82 9.98
CA MET A 40 -11.17 13.27 9.90
C MET A 40 -10.29 12.24 9.17
N GLY A 41 -10.48 10.95 9.47
CA GLY A 41 -9.74 9.86 8.83
C GLY A 41 -9.94 9.81 7.32
N LEU A 42 -11.16 10.05 6.83
CA LEU A 42 -11.46 10.03 5.39
C LEU A 42 -10.74 11.14 4.62
N ILE A 43 -10.69 12.36 5.17
CA ILE A 43 -10.04 13.50 4.49
C ILE A 43 -8.54 13.25 4.34
N ILE A 44 -7.88 12.84 5.43
CA ILE A 44 -6.45 12.54 5.43
C ILE A 44 -6.16 11.34 4.53
N GLY A 45 -6.96 10.28 4.64
CA GLY A 45 -6.80 9.07 3.84
C GLY A 45 -6.89 9.32 2.34
N ARG A 46 -7.82 10.17 1.89
CA ARG A 46 -7.93 10.57 0.48
C ARG A 46 -6.70 11.29 -0.03
N ASN A 47 -6.18 12.26 0.73
CA ASN A 47 -5.00 13.02 0.34
C ASN A 47 -3.75 12.14 0.24
N VAL A 48 -3.54 11.25 1.23
CA VAL A 48 -2.43 10.30 1.23
C VAL A 48 -2.57 9.31 0.06
N ALA A 49 -3.77 8.81 -0.21
CA ALA A 49 -3.99 7.91 -1.33
C ALA A 49 -3.69 8.59 -2.68
N GLN A 50 -4.10 9.85 -2.86
CA GLN A 50 -3.78 10.61 -4.07
C GLN A 50 -2.27 10.88 -4.21
N ALA A 51 -1.60 11.26 -3.12
CA ALA A 51 -0.14 11.43 -3.12
C ALA A 51 0.59 10.12 -3.44
N ALA A 52 0.13 8.99 -2.89
CA ALA A 52 0.69 7.67 -3.16
C ALA A 52 0.50 7.27 -4.64
N LYS A 53 -0.69 7.53 -5.22
CA LYS A 53 -0.94 7.33 -6.65
C LYS A 53 0.05 8.13 -7.49
N THR A 54 0.19 9.44 -7.25
CA THR A 54 1.12 10.30 -7.97
C THR A 54 2.57 9.84 -7.84
N SER A 55 3.03 9.52 -6.63
CA SER A 55 4.38 9.02 -6.37
C SER A 55 4.65 7.70 -7.13
N SER A 56 3.66 6.81 -7.17
CA SER A 56 3.74 5.57 -7.93
C SER A 56 3.87 5.82 -9.43
N THR A 57 3.10 6.75 -9.99
CA THR A 57 3.15 7.13 -11.40
C THR A 57 4.51 7.73 -11.77
N VAL A 58 5.05 8.62 -10.93
CA VAL A 58 6.38 9.22 -11.14
C VAL A 58 7.47 8.13 -11.18
N THR A 59 7.40 7.17 -10.26
CA THR A 59 8.35 6.05 -10.22
C THR A 59 8.24 5.18 -11.47
N GLN A 60 7.02 4.90 -11.94
CA GLN A 60 6.79 4.14 -13.17
C GLN A 60 7.34 4.87 -14.41
N ILE A 61 7.15 6.19 -14.50
CA ILE A 61 7.69 7.01 -15.60
C ILE A 61 9.22 6.94 -15.61
N ALA A 62 9.88 7.14 -14.46
CA ALA A 62 11.33 7.05 -14.36
C ALA A 62 11.86 5.66 -14.77
N TYR A 63 11.12 4.62 -14.40
CA TYR A 63 11.44 3.25 -14.78
C TYR A 63 11.31 3.00 -16.29
N ILE A 64 10.23 3.48 -16.92
CA ILE A 64 10.03 3.41 -18.37
C ILE A 64 11.11 4.22 -19.10
N GLN A 65 11.45 5.43 -18.62
CA GLN A 65 12.49 6.27 -19.22
C GLN A 65 13.84 5.56 -19.28
N LYS A 66 14.26 4.94 -18.17
CA LYS A 66 15.52 4.16 -18.13
C LYS A 66 15.53 3.04 -19.17
N ALA A 67 14.41 2.32 -19.30
CA ALA A 67 14.27 1.24 -20.26
C ALA A 67 14.25 1.72 -21.71
N LEU A 68 13.61 2.86 -21.99
CA LEU A 68 13.62 3.49 -23.31
C LEU A 68 15.03 3.92 -23.72
N VAL A 69 15.80 4.50 -22.80
CA VAL A 69 17.20 4.87 -23.05
C VAL A 69 18.04 3.63 -23.38
N ASN A 70 17.92 2.56 -22.58
CA ASN A 70 18.64 1.31 -22.85
C ASN A 70 18.25 0.67 -24.20
N MET A 71 16.97 0.75 -24.58
CA MET A 71 16.54 0.29 -25.89
C MET A 71 17.11 1.18 -27.00
N ALA A 72 17.10 2.49 -26.83
CA ALA A 72 17.64 3.44 -27.80
C ALA A 72 19.15 3.26 -28.00
N THR A 73 19.91 2.91 -26.95
CA THR A 73 21.34 2.59 -27.09
C THR A 73 21.59 1.32 -27.89
N HIS A 74 20.66 0.36 -27.88
CA HIS A 74 20.82 -0.89 -28.62
C HIS A 74 20.29 -0.81 -30.05
N CYS A 75 19.20 -0.07 -30.24
CA CYS A 75 18.45 0.00 -31.50
C CYS A 75 18.62 1.31 -32.26
N GLU A 76 19.46 2.22 -31.76
CA GLU A 76 19.72 3.56 -32.33
C GLU A 76 18.43 4.37 -32.54
N GLY A 77 17.40 4.10 -31.73
CA GLY A 77 16.08 4.69 -31.91
C GLY A 77 15.11 4.34 -30.80
N LEU A 78 14.16 5.26 -30.57
CA LEU A 78 13.05 5.05 -29.65
C LEU A 78 11.95 4.23 -30.34
N PRO A 79 11.17 3.45 -29.57
CA PRO A 79 10.02 2.76 -30.11
C PRO A 79 8.97 3.77 -30.60
N VAL A 80 8.63 3.68 -31.88
CA VAL A 80 7.61 4.51 -32.53
C VAL A 80 6.23 3.90 -32.30
N SER A 81 5.62 4.39 -31.22
CA SER A 81 4.25 4.17 -30.71
C SER A 81 3.70 2.73 -30.67
N SER A 82 3.21 2.34 -29.49
CA SER A 82 2.09 1.40 -29.40
C SER A 82 0.94 2.11 -28.69
N SER A 83 -0.25 2.02 -29.24
CA SER A 83 -1.48 2.50 -28.64
C SER A 83 -1.70 1.77 -27.30
N ALA A 84 -1.61 2.50 -26.19
CA ALA A 84 -1.90 2.07 -24.80
C ALA A 84 -1.14 0.84 -24.25
N GLY A 85 -0.32 0.16 -25.05
CA GLY A 85 0.35 -1.10 -24.69
C GLY A 85 1.87 -1.01 -24.62
N ASP A 86 2.50 -2.16 -24.42
CA ASP A 86 3.96 -2.31 -24.41
C ASP A 86 4.58 -1.85 -25.75
N PRO A 87 5.43 -0.80 -25.76
CA PRO A 87 6.07 -0.29 -26.97
C PRO A 87 7.27 -1.14 -27.42
N GLY A 88 7.47 -2.32 -26.83
CA GLY A 88 8.58 -3.21 -27.13
C GLY A 88 9.64 -3.27 -26.05
N LEU A 89 9.29 -2.88 -24.82
CA LEU A 89 10.16 -2.89 -23.64
C LEU A 89 10.05 -4.19 -22.86
N VAL A 90 8.87 -4.81 -22.82
CA VAL A 90 8.67 -6.12 -22.17
C VAL A 90 8.87 -7.23 -23.19
N THR A 91 8.20 -7.08 -24.32
CA THR A 91 8.15 -8.05 -25.41
C THR A 91 8.90 -7.52 -26.62
N ARG A 92 9.52 -8.42 -27.37
CA ARG A 92 10.21 -8.03 -28.61
C ARG A 92 9.19 -7.64 -29.67
N SER A 93 9.34 -6.47 -30.27
CA SER A 93 8.51 -5.99 -31.39
C SER A 93 9.10 -6.45 -32.73
N THR A 94 8.28 -6.44 -33.79
CA THR A 94 8.75 -6.74 -35.15
C THR A 94 9.73 -5.69 -35.68
N ARG A 95 9.63 -4.43 -35.22
CA ARG A 95 10.51 -3.34 -35.67
C ARG A 95 11.91 -3.37 -35.08
N ASN A 96 12.07 -3.87 -33.86
CA ASN A 96 13.37 -3.90 -33.14
C ASN A 96 14.00 -5.31 -33.12
N ARG A 97 13.56 -6.22 -33.98
CA ARG A 97 13.90 -7.65 -33.92
C ARG A 97 15.40 -7.96 -33.97
N THR A 98 16.18 -7.16 -34.69
CA THR A 98 17.62 -7.34 -34.90
C THR A 98 18.49 -6.76 -33.79
N CYS A 99 17.99 -5.77 -33.05
CA CYS A 99 18.75 -4.99 -32.06
C CYS A 99 18.25 -5.20 -30.62
N TRP A 100 17.08 -5.82 -30.44
CA TRP A 100 16.51 -6.09 -29.12
C TRP A 100 17.36 -7.10 -28.35
N GLN A 101 17.85 -6.71 -27.17
CA GLN A 101 18.76 -7.53 -26.36
C GLN A 101 18.10 -8.20 -25.15
N GLY A 102 16.79 -8.02 -24.97
CA GLY A 102 16.06 -8.59 -23.84
C GLY A 102 14.93 -7.70 -23.36
N PRO A 103 14.11 -8.18 -22.42
CA PRO A 103 13.15 -7.35 -21.73
C PRO A 103 13.89 -6.25 -20.98
N TYR A 104 13.65 -5.00 -21.35
CA TYR A 104 14.22 -3.83 -20.68
C TYR A 104 13.50 -3.54 -19.35
N ILE A 105 12.29 -4.07 -19.21
CA ILE A 105 11.50 -4.10 -17.97
C ILE A 105 10.80 -5.46 -17.84
N PRO A 106 10.57 -5.95 -16.61
CA PRO A 106 9.97 -7.27 -16.36
C PRO A 106 8.47 -7.31 -16.65
N ARG A 107 7.78 -6.17 -16.58
CA ARG A 107 6.35 -6.05 -16.87
C ARG A 107 5.98 -4.64 -17.30
N TRP A 108 4.94 -4.53 -18.10
CA TRP A 108 4.35 -3.25 -18.45
C TRP A 108 3.57 -2.72 -17.24
N PRO A 109 3.74 -1.43 -16.85
CA PRO A 109 2.96 -0.87 -15.76
C PRO A 109 1.46 -0.90 -16.07
N ALA A 110 0.65 -1.22 -15.07
CA ALA A 110 -0.80 -1.12 -15.20
C ALA A 110 -1.20 0.35 -15.27
N THR A 111 -2.23 0.67 -16.06
CA THR A 111 -2.79 2.01 -16.10
C THR A 111 -3.32 2.39 -14.72
N THR A 112 -2.73 3.41 -14.10
CA THR A 112 -3.25 3.98 -12.85
C THR A 112 -4.55 4.72 -13.18
N SER A 113 -5.69 4.21 -12.69
CA SER A 113 -6.98 4.92 -12.80
C SER A 113 -6.97 6.13 -11.86
N PHE A 114 -7.16 7.32 -12.42
CA PHE A 114 -7.27 8.56 -11.66
C PHE A 114 -8.68 8.70 -11.07
#